data_AF-X0Y4Q7-F1
#
_entry.id   AF-X0Y4Q7-F1
#
_cell.length_a   1.000
_cell.length_b   1.000
_cell.length_c   1.000
_cell.angle_alpha   90.00
_cell.angle_beta   90.00
_cell.angle_gamma   90.00
#
_symmetry.space_group_name_H-M   'P 1'
#
loop_
_entity.id
_entity.type
_entity.pdbx_description
1 polymer ?
#
loop_
_entity_poly.entity_id
_entity_poly.type
_entity_poly.pdbx_seq_one_letter_code
_entity_poly.pdbx_strand_id
1 'polypeptide(L)' 'MIRFEYKFLRSKAPTVGEAKLNELGEDGWLLITIYQFEEHFYYVFGREKLGA' A
#
# COMPACT_ATOMS: atom_id res chain seq x y z
N MET A 1 -17.21 2.76 14.86
CA MET A 1 -15.77 3.08 14.86
C MET A 1 -15.15 2.31 13.71
N ILE A 2 -14.69 3.01 12.66
CA ILE A 2 -14.04 2.36 11.51
C ILE A 2 -12.62 1.98 11.93
N ARG A 3 -12.23 0.70 11.76
CA ARG A 3 -10.86 0.24 12.00
C ARG A 3 -10.14 0.21 10.65
N PHE A 4 -8.99 0.87 10.55
CA PHE A 4 -8.15 0.83 9.35
C PHE A 4 -7.01 -0.17 9.55
N GLU A 5 -6.75 -0.96 8.52
CA GLU A 5 -5.54 -1.78 8.41
C GLU A 5 -4.56 -1.09 7.46
N TYR A 6 -3.26 -1.14 7.78
CA TYR A 6 -2.21 -0.58 6.95
C TYR A 6 -1.19 -1.65 6.54
N LYS A 7 -0.73 -1.58 5.29
CA LYS A 7 0.35 -2.41 4.75
C LYS A 7 1.41 -1.52 4.11
N PHE A 8 2.67 -1.87 4.31
CA PHE A 8 3.82 -1.11 3.82
C PHE A 8 4.61 -1.96 2.84
N LEU A 9 4.96 -1.38 1.70
CA LEU A 9 5.86 -1.99 0.73
C LEU A 9 7.06 -1.07 0.51
N ARG A 10 8.26 -1.64 0.64
CA ARG A 10 9.53 -0.95 0.41
C ARG A 10 10.15 -1.43 -0.89
N SER A 11 10.56 -0.51 -1.74
CA SER A 11 11.24 -0.81 -3.00
C SER A 11 12.48 0.08 -3.16
N LYS A 12 13.53 -0.41 -3.83
CA LYS A 12 14.63 0.43 -4.33
C LYS A 12 14.31 1.07 -5.69
N ALA A 13 13.31 0.54 -6.38
CA ALA A 13 12.84 1.06 -7.65
C ALA A 13 11.73 2.09 -7.45
N PRO A 14 11.70 3.17 -8.26
CA PRO A 14 10.69 4.23 -8.20
C PRO A 14 9.30 3.74 -8.60
N THR A 15 9.21 2.54 -9.17
CA THR A 15 7.96 1.86 -9.50
C THR A 15 7.90 0.50 -8.83
N VAL A 16 6.83 0.26 -8.08
CA VAL A 16 6.39 -1.10 -7.77
C VAL A 16 5.72 -1.64 -9.01
N GLY A 17 6.05 -2.87 -9.40
CA GLY A 17 5.49 -3.48 -10.61
C GLY A 17 3.96 -3.47 -10.58
N GLU A 18 3.34 -3.12 -11.71
CA GLU A 18 1.87 -3.02 -11.86
C GLU A 18 1.14 -4.25 -11.34
N ALA A 19 1.72 -5.45 -11.54
CA ALA A 19 1.19 -6.69 -11.01
C ALA A 19 0.96 -6.67 -9.48
N LYS A 20 1.86 -6.05 -8.72
CA LYS A 20 1.75 -5.98 -7.26
C LYS A 20 0.77 -4.92 -6.78
N LEU A 21 0.64 -3.82 -7.53
CA LEU A 21 -0.39 -2.82 -7.28
C LEU A 21 -1.78 -3.39 -7.56
N ASN A 22 -1.92 -4.14 -8.66
CA ASN A 22 -3.16 -4.81 -9.04
C ASN A 22 -3.56 -5.88 -8.02
N GLU A 23 -2.64 -6.76 -7.60
CA GLU A 23 -2.89 -7.77 -6.55
C GLU A 23 -3.43 -7.12 -5.26
N LEU A 24 -2.80 -6.02 -4.82
CA LEU A 24 -3.24 -5.30 -3.61
C LEU A 24 -4.59 -4.62 -3.81
N GLY A 25 -4.83 -4.04 -4.99
CA GLY A 25 -6.12 -3.46 -5.36
C GLY A 25 -7.26 -4.49 -5.34
N GLU A 26 -7.04 -5.68 -5.90
CA GLU A 26 -8.01 -6.80 -5.90
C GLU A 26 -8.33 -7.28 -4.47
N ASP A 27 -7.34 -7.27 -3.57
CA ASP A 27 -7.49 -7.58 -2.14
C ASP A 27 -8.18 -6.47 -1.31
N GLY A 28 -8.62 -5.39 -1.98
CA GLY A 28 -9.29 -4.24 -1.37
C GLY A 28 -8.35 -3.26 -0.66
N TRP A 29 -7.04 -3.33 -0.92
CA TRP A 29 -6.08 -2.35 -0.41
C TRP A 29 -6.00 -1.15 -1.33
N LEU A 30 -6.14 0.04 -0.77
CA LEU A 30 -6.02 1.31 -1.49
C LEU A 30 -4.66 1.92 -1.24
N LEU A 31 -3.98 2.35 -2.30
CA LEU A 31 -2.75 3.11 -2.19
C LEU A 31 -3.08 4.50 -1.60
N ILE A 32 -2.52 4.81 -0.43
CA ILE A 32 -2.75 6.06 0.28
C ILE A 32 -1.67 7.09 -0.06
N THR A 33 -0.40 6.68 0.00
CA THR A 33 0.72 7.60 -0.27
C THR A 33 1.96 6.83 -0.72
N ILE A 34 2.79 7.52 -1.50
CA ILE A 34 4.13 7.09 -1.88
C ILE A 34 5.08 8.19 -1.40
N TYR A 35 6.12 7.82 -0.68
CA TYR A 35 7.20 8.74 -0.33
C TYR A 35 8.56 8.08 -0.51
N GLN A 36 9.57 8.90 -0.80
CA GLN A 36 10.95 8.47 -0.89
C GLN A 36 11.69 8.86 0.39
N PHE A 37 12.44 7.93 0.96
CA PHE A 37 13.34 8.18 2.08
C PHE A 37 14.62 7.41 1.83
N GLU A 38 15.76 8.12 1.85
CA GLU A 38 17.06 7.59 1.43
C GLU A 38 17.00 6.97 0.01
N GLU A 39 17.52 5.75 -0.16
CA GLU A 39 17.53 4.99 -1.41
C GLU A 39 16.25 4.15 -1.64
N HIS A 40 15.18 4.40 -0.87
CA HIS A 40 13.99 3.57 -0.89
C HIS A 40 12.70 4.38 -1.13
N PHE A 41 11.79 3.75 -1.85
CA PHE A 41 10.40 4.15 -2.03
C PHE A 41 9.52 3.34 -1.09
N TYR A 42 8.64 4.04 -0.39
CA TYR A 42 7.70 3.48 0.56
C TYR A 42 6.28 3.70 0.04
N TYR A 43 5.55 2.60 -0.14
CA TYR A 43 4.18 2.59 -0.61
C TYR A 43 3.30 2.19 0.57
N VAL A 44 2.41 3.08 0.97
CA VAL A 44 1.50 2.87 2.09
C VAL A 44 0.13 2.54 1.53
N PHE A 45 -0.38 1.37 1.90
CA PHE A 45 -1.72 0.94 1.54
C PHE A 45 -2.60 0.91 2.78
N GLY A 46 -3.87 1.28 2.63
CA GLY A 46 -4.85 1.14 3.68
C GLY A 46 -6.12 0.47 3.19
N ARG A 47 -6.80 -0.21 4.11
CA ARG A 47 -8.09 -0.85 3.87
C ARG A 47 -8.97 -0.66 5.09
N GLU A 48 -10.24 -0.36 4.85
CA GLU A 48 -11.25 -0.36 5.90
C GLU A 48 -11.58 -1.79 6.31
N LYS A 49 -11.47 -2.07 7.61
CA LYS A 49 -12.04 -3.29 8.18
C LYS A 49 -13.48 -2.98 8.57
N LEU A 50 -14.44 -3.52 7.81
CA LEU A 50 -15.81 -3.61 8.28
C LEU A 50 -15.78 -4.49 9.54
N GLY A 51 -16.18 -3.91 10.68
CA GLY A 51 -16.24 -4.64 11.93
C GLY A 51 -17.22 -5.81 11.79
N ALA A 52 -16.73 -7.03 12.00
CA ALA A 52 -17.56 -8.20 12.22
C ALA A 52 -18.31 -8.08 13.55
#